data_AF-A0A2H0I8L8-F1
#
_entry.id   AF-A0A2H0I8L8-F1
#
_cell.length_a   1.000
_cell.length_b   1.000
_cell.length_c   1.000
_cell.angle_alpha   90.00
_cell.angle_beta   90.00
_cell.angle_gamma   90.00
#
_symmetry.space_group_name_H-M   'P 1'
#
loop_
_entity.id
_entity.type
_entity.pdbx_description
1 polymer ?
#
loop_
_entity_poly.entity_id
_entity_poly.type
_entity_poly.pdbx_seq_one_letter_code
_entity_poly.pdbx_strand_id
1 'polypeptide(L)' 'MIAIDIHHDIAIVKARVPVGEIYFTDYITLVHLSGKWQVEKTTKKFYRRLKIKY' A
#
# COMPACT_ATOMS: atom_id res chain seq x y z
N MET A 1 9.26 -2.23 -2.11
CA MET A 1 9.35 -2.35 -0.63
C MET A 1 7.95 -2.51 -0.09
N ILE A 2 7.73 -3.48 0.78
CA ILE A 2 6.43 -3.79 1.39
C ILE A 2 6.61 -3.65 2.90
N ALA A 3 5.72 -2.92 3.55
CA ALA A 3 5.59 -2.88 5.00
C ALA A 3 4.19 -3.36 5.38
N ILE A 4 4.11 -4.15 6.44
CA ILE A 4 2.86 -4.74 6.93
C ILE A 4 2.79 -4.48 8.43
N ASP A 5 1.65 -3.97 8.88
CA ASP A 5 1.30 -3.86 10.28
C ASP A 5 0.04 -4.70 10.54
N ILE A 6 0.06 -5.54 11.57
CA ILE A 6 -0.99 -6.52 11.86
C ILE A 6 -1.48 -6.28 13.28
N HIS A 7 -2.78 -6.10 13.43
CA HIS A 7 -3.44 -5.92 14.71
C HIS A 7 -4.66 -6.84 14.78
N HIS A 8 -4.48 -8.01 15.43
CA HIS A 8 -5.49 -9.07 15.53
C HIS A 8 -6.00 -9.53 14.16
N ASP A 9 -7.25 -9.21 13.84
CA ASP A 9 -7.99 -9.57 12.64
C ASP A 9 -7.89 -8.51 11.54
N ILE A 10 -7.13 -7.44 11.75
CA ILE A 10 -6.93 -6.38 10.77
C ILE A 10 -5.45 -6.28 10.44
N ALA A 11 -5.13 -6.06 9.16
CA ALA A 11 -3.78 -5.69 8.74
C ALA A 11 -3.81 -4.51 7.76
N ILE A 12 -2.78 -3.67 7.83
CA ILE A 12 -2.55 -2.60 6.88
C ILE A 12 -1.23 -2.88 6.15
N VAL A 13 -1.31 -2.95 4.83
CA VAL A 13 -0.16 -3.15 3.95
C VAL A 13 0.15 -1.84 3.24
N LYS A 14 1.39 -1.39 3.33
CA LYS A 14 1.94 -0.32 2.51
C LYS A 14 2.84 -0.93 1.44
N ALA A 15 2.35 -1.00 0.21
CA ALA A 15 3.08 -1.50 -0.94
C ALA A 15 3.63 -0.35 -1.77
N ARG A 16 4.96 -0.27 -1.90
CA ARG A 16 5.62 0.69 -2.80
C ARG A 16 6.09 -0.02 -4.06
N VAL A 17 5.50 0.34 -5.19
CA VAL A 17 5.72 -0.29 -6.50
C VAL A 17 6.37 0.72 -7.45
N PRO A 18 7.57 0.43 -7.99
CA PRO A 18 8.14 1.22 -9.07
C PRO A 18 7.47 0.88 -10.40
N VAL A 19 7.11 1.89 -11.19
CA VAL A 19 6.61 1.75 -12.57
C VAL A 19 7.36 2.77 -13.43
N GLY A 20 8.41 2.31 -14.10
CA GLY A 20 9.37 3.19 -14.77
C GLY A 20 10.08 4.10 -13.75
N GLU A 21 10.10 5.41 -14.03
CA GLU A 21 10.70 6.43 -13.14
C GLU A 21 9.77 6.88 -11.99
N ILE A 22 8.57 6.31 -11.91
CA ILE A 22 7.53 6.71 -10.98
C ILE A 22 7.41 5.69 -9.85
N TYR A 23 7.09 6.18 -8.65
CA TYR A 23 6.76 5.34 -7.51
C TYR A 23 5.28 5.50 -7.16
N PHE A 24 4.58 4.37 -7.11
CA PHE A 24 3.22 4.27 -6.57
C PHE A 24 3.29 3.76 -5.13
N THR A 25 2.43 4.29 -4.27
CA THR A 25 2.24 3.76 -2.92
C THR A 25 0.78 3.39 -2.74
N ASP A 26 0.55 2.10 -2.56
CA ASP A 26 -0.77 1.54 -2.29
C ASP A 26 -0.87 1.20 -0.80
N TYR A 27 -1.97 1.63 -0.18
CA TYR A 27 -2.36 1.22 1.16
C TYR A 27 -3.53 0.25 1.05
N ILE A 28 -3.35 -0.97 1.55
CA ILE A 28 -4.33 -2.04 1.47
C ILE A 28 -4.73 -2.43 2.88
N THR A 29 -6.02 -2.38 3.18
CA THR A 29 -6.58 -2.90 4.43
C THR A 29 -7.02 -4.34 4.18
N LEU A 30 -6.53 -5.24 5.03
CA LEU A 30 -6.92 -6.64 5.06
C LEU A 30 -7.72 -6.92 6.33
N VAL A 31 -8.71 -7.81 6.23
CA VAL A 31 -9.45 -8.35 7.37
C VAL A 31 -9.34 -9.87 7.37
N HIS A 32 -9.14 -10.46 8.54
CA HIS A 32 -9.07 -11.90 8.75
C HIS A 32 -10.45 -12.43 9.12
N LEU A 33 -11.11 -13.07 8.15
CA LEU A 33 -12.44 -13.65 8.32
C LEU A 33 -12.36 -15.15 8.05
N SER A 34 -12.85 -15.95 8.99
CA SER A 34 -12.93 -17.42 8.87
C SER A 34 -11.59 -18.06 8.50
N GLY A 35 -10.50 -17.62 9.14
CA GLY A 35 -9.16 -18.18 8.92
C GLY A 35 -8.44 -17.66 7.68
N LYS A 36 -9.02 -16.71 6.93
CA LYS A 36 -8.44 -16.19 5.69
C LYS A 36 -8.38 -14.67 5.69
N TRP A 37 -7.26 -14.13 5.20
CA TRP A 37 -7.12 -12.71 4.94
C TRP A 37 -7.82 -12.32 3.64
N GLN A 38 -8.63 -11.26 3.69
CA GLN A 38 -9.36 -10.72 2.56
C GLN A 38 -9.07 -9.23 2.41
N VAL A 39 -9.06 -8.73 1.17
CA VAL A 39 -8.87 -7.30 0.90
C VAL A 39 -10.21 -6.60 1.11
N GLU A 40 -10.24 -5.69 2.09
CA GLU A 40 -11.43 -4.87 2.37
C GLU A 40 -11.39 -3.57 1.58
N LYS A 41 -10.24 -2.89 1.58
CA LYS A 41 -10.09 -1.58 0.94
C LYS A 41 -8.70 -1.40 0.36
N THR A 42 -8.62 -0.75 -0.80
CA THR A 42 -7.36 -0.30 -1.39
C THR A 42 -7.42 1.20 -1.65
N THR A 43 -6.40 1.94 -1.22
CA THR A 43 -6.21 3.36 -1.50
C THR A 43 -4.87 3.57 -2.19
N LYS A 44 -4.90 4.10 -3.41
CA LYS A 44 -3.69 4.34 -4.22
C LYS A 44 -3.30 5.81 -4.12
N LYS A 45 -2.04 6.09 -3.80
CA LYS A 45 -1.47 7.45 -3.87
C LYS A 45 -0.34 7.49 -4.88
N PHE A 46 -0.43 8.48 -5.77
CA PHE A 46 0.54 8.75 -6.81
C PHE A 46 1.41 9.93 -6.40
N TYR A 47 2.73 9.77 -6.47
CA TYR A 47 3.69 10.84 -6.26
C TYR A 47 4.57 10.96 -7.51
N ARG A 48 4.37 12.02 -8.30
CA ARG A 48 5.31 12.40 -9.38
C ARG A 48 6.44 13.21 -8.75
N ARG A 49 7.68 12.77 -8.95
CA ARG A 49 8.86 13.55 -8.56
C ARG A 49 8.91 14.79 -9.46
N LEU A 50 8.42 15.94 -8.98
CA LEU A 50 8.58 17.22 -9.65
C LEU A 50 10.07 17.59 -9.57
N LYS A 51 10.76 17.61 -10.71
CA LYS A 51 12.09 18.22 -10.82
C LYS A 51 11.89 19.73 -10.71
N ILE A 52 11.97 20.27 -9.50
CA ILE A 52 12.15 21.71 -9.31
C ILE A 52 13.61 21.99 -9.68
N LYS A 53 13.84 22.60 -10.84
CA LYS A 53 15.13 23.21 -11.18
C LYS A 53 15.15 24.59 -10.52
N TYR A 54 16.17 24.84 -9.69
CA TYR A 54 16.59 26.19 -9.31
C TYR A 54 17.34 26.83 -10.47
#